data_AF-Q6TK89-F1
#
_entry.id   AF-Q6TK89-F1
#
_cell.length_a   1.000
_cell.length_b   1.000
_cell.length_c   1.000
_cell.angle_alpha   90.00
_cell.angle_beta   90.00
_cell.angle_gamma   90.00
#
_symmetry.space_group_name_H-M   'P 1'
#
loop_
_entity.id
_entity.type
_entity.pdbx_description
1 polymer ?
#
loop_
_entity_poly.entity_id
_entity_poly.type
_entity_poly.pdbx_seq_one_letter_code
_entity_poly.pdbx_strand_id
1 'polypeptide(L)' 'PIGRKKPATPWGYPALGRRSRKRNKYSDNLILRRRSK' A
#
# COMPACT_ATOMS: atom_id res chain seq x y z
N PRO A 1 15.40 -4.72 19.54
CA PRO A 1 14.08 -4.62 18.83
C PRO A 1 14.06 -3.33 17.99
N ILE A 2 13.36 -3.29 16.86
CA ILE A 2 13.36 -2.15 15.92
C ILE A 2 12.78 -0.83 16.51
N GLY A 3 12.14 -0.89 17.69
CA GLY A 3 11.65 0.28 18.43
C GLY A 3 10.42 0.96 17.84
N ARG A 4 9.89 0.48 16.70
CA ARG A 4 8.70 1.03 16.03
C ARG A 4 7.48 0.14 16.25
N LYS A 5 6.32 0.76 16.50
CA LYS A 5 5.02 0.07 16.68
C LYS A 5 4.61 -0.77 15.46
N LYS A 6 5.05 -0.41 14.26
CA LYS A 6 4.78 -1.12 13.01
C LYS A 6 6.06 -1.18 12.16
N PRO A 7 6.25 -2.25 11.38
CA PRO A 7 7.37 -2.33 10.45
C PRO A 7 7.25 -1.23 9.39
N ALA A 8 8.36 -0.55 9.13
CA ALA A 8 8.45 0.56 8.21
C ALA A 8 9.56 0.29 7.20
N THR A 9 9.43 0.88 6.02
CA THR A 9 10.50 0.90 5.02
C THR A 9 11.66 1.77 5.52
N PRO A 10 12.86 1.61 4.94
CA PRO A 10 13.98 2.49 5.23
C PRO A 10 13.66 3.98 5.07
N TRP A 11 12.70 4.33 4.18
CA TRP A 11 12.30 5.71 3.87
C TRP A 11 11.10 6.21 4.69
N GLY A 12 10.78 5.53 5.79
CA GLY A 12 9.78 5.99 6.76
C GLY A 12 8.31 5.69 6.42
N TYR A 13 8.03 4.91 5.37
CA TYR A 13 6.66 4.52 5.02
C TYR A 13 6.25 3.21 5.71
N PRO A 14 4.96 2.99 6.03
CA PRO A 14 4.51 1.70 6.57
C PRO A 14 4.73 0.54 5.58
N ALA A 15 5.36 -0.54 6.03
CA ALA A 15 5.67 -1.71 5.18
C ALA A 15 4.46 -2.65 5.00
N LEU A 16 3.61 -2.75 6.03
CA LEU A 16 2.44 -3.65 6.03
C LEU A 16 1.13 -2.87 6.10
N GLY A 17 0.09 -3.42 5.46
CA GLY A 17 -1.30 -2.93 5.54
C GLY A 17 -1.64 -1.66 4.74
N ARG A 18 -0.64 -0.93 4.23
CA ARG A 18 -0.88 0.28 3.43
C ARG A 18 -1.05 -0.05 1.95
N ARG A 19 -2.16 0.37 1.35
CA ARG A 19 -2.32 0.36 -0.12
C ARG A 19 -1.47 1.48 -0.73
N SER A 20 -0.58 1.12 -1.66
CA SER A 20 0.35 2.06 -2.32
C SER A 20 -0.18 2.63 -3.63
N ARG A 21 -1.26 2.07 -4.21
CA ARG A 21 -1.85 2.57 -5.46
C ARG A 21 -2.46 3.97 -5.27
N LYS A 22 -2.06 4.92 -6.12
CA LYS A 22 -2.64 6.28 -6.20
C LYS A 22 -4.14 6.19 -6.49
N ARG A 23 -4.93 7.05 -5.83
CA ARG A 23 -6.37 7.21 -6.09
C ARG A 23 -6.58 7.91 -7.44
N ASN A 24 -7.67 7.58 -8.14
CA ASN A 24 -8.11 8.22 -9.38
C ASN A 24 -7.09 8.10 -10.53
N LYS A 25 -6.50 6.91 -10.74
CA LYS A 25 -5.74 6.64 -11.95
C LYS A 25 -6.70 6.40 -13.11
N TYR A 26 -6.33 6.80 -14.32
CA TYR A 26 -7.11 6.52 -15.55
C TYR A 26 -7.42 5.03 -15.74
N SER A 27 -6.52 4.16 -15.29
CA SER A 27 -6.70 2.71 -15.34
C SER A 27 -7.67 2.15 -14.31
N ASP A 28 -8.16 2.95 -13.35
CA ASP A 28 -9.14 2.49 -12.37
C ASP A 28 -10.46 2.11 -13.05
N ASN A 29 -10.83 2.79 -14.15
CA ASN A 29 -12.01 2.46 -14.96
C ASN A 29 -11.90 1.09 -15.66
N LEU A 30 -10.68 0.61 -15.88
CA LEU A 30 -10.40 -0.66 -16.55
C LEU A 30 -10.31 -1.84 -15.55
N ILE A 31 -10.35 -1.57 -14.24
CA ILE A 31 -10.25 -2.61 -13.21
C ILE A 31 -11.64 -3.15 -12.89
N LEU A 32 -11.94 -4.34 -13.38
CA LEU A 32 -13.20 -5.04 -13.11
C LEU A 32 -13.28 -5.61 -11.68
N ARG A 33 -12.21 -6.30 -11.23
CA ARG A 33 -12.12 -6.87 -9.88
C ARG A 33 -10.70 -6.73 -9.36
N ARG A 34 -10.56 -6.43 -8.06
CA ARG A 34 -9.25 -6.43 -7.39
C ARG A 34 -8.92 -7.85 -6.98
N ARG A 35 -7.65 -8.24 -7.11
CA ARG A 35 -7.15 -9.48 -6.53
C ARG A 35 -7.38 -9.43 -5.01
N SER A 36 -8.05 -10.43 -4.45
CA SER A 36 -8.06 -10.65 -3.01
C SER A 36 -6.65 -10.95 -2.57
N LYS A 37 -6.25 -10.39 -1.42
CA LYS A 37 -4.99 -10.78 -0.79
C LYS A 37 -5.24 -11.97 0.10
#